data_AF-A0A3T1CYM4-F1
#
_entry.id   AF-A0A3T1CYM4-F1
#
_cell.length_a   1.000
_cell.length_b   1.000
_cell.length_c   1.000
_cell.angle_alpha   90.00
_cell.angle_beta   90.00
_cell.angle_gamma   90.00
#
_symmetry.space_group_name_H-M   'P 1'
#
loop_
_entity.id
_entity.type
_entity.pdbx_description
1 polymer ?
#
loop_
_entity_poly.entity_id
_entity_poly.type
_entity_poly.pdbx_seq_one_letter_code
_entity_poly.pdbx_strand_id
1 'polypeptide(L)'
;MIQTLANSFEANYPRIVGLFKYEPSGKTVVHVYSNKNQFQKMIGRSTEGTYVAEENIIKVYTPSSFSNQKNEDEYTFQVIHEFIHAVIQQINPAIGQVKFLDEGIAYYVSNQLEAELQTRTNFADIPTFEQLSSPEYFDKSGHEAYFFSGTIVRYISNKYGVDALNELIKNPEQIEQILNISLNQLYEQWSEDLRK
;
A
#
# COMPACT_ATOMS: atom_id res chain seq x y z
N MET A 1 -17.37 9.89 -12.06
CA MET A 1 -15.94 9.54 -12.06
C MET A 1 -15.14 10.50 -11.18
N ILE A 2 -14.75 11.70 -11.62
CA ILE A 2 -13.88 12.59 -10.78
C ILE A 2 -14.50 12.90 -9.41
N GLN A 3 -15.78 13.23 -9.38
CA GLN A 3 -16.48 13.47 -8.10
C GLN A 3 -16.48 12.24 -7.19
N THR A 4 -16.58 11.04 -7.76
CA THR A 4 -16.54 9.77 -7.03
C THR A 4 -15.16 9.56 -6.39
N LEU A 5 -14.09 9.74 -7.17
CA LEU A 5 -12.72 9.64 -6.68
C LEU A 5 -12.46 10.66 -5.57
N ALA A 6 -12.86 11.92 -5.79
CA ALA A 6 -12.71 12.99 -4.81
C ALA A 6 -13.46 12.68 -3.51
N ASN A 7 -14.73 12.26 -3.60
CA ASN A 7 -15.51 11.90 -2.42
C ASN A 7 -14.89 10.73 -1.65
N SER A 8 -14.41 9.70 -2.34
CA SER A 8 -13.76 8.54 -1.71
C SER A 8 -12.44 8.94 -1.04
N PHE A 9 -11.64 9.79 -1.69
CA PHE A 9 -10.41 10.34 -1.13
C PHE A 9 -10.68 11.15 0.14
N GLU A 10 -11.60 12.12 0.08
CA GLU A 10 -11.96 12.99 1.21
C GLU A 10 -12.54 12.19 2.39
N ALA A 11 -13.33 11.14 2.11
CA ALA A 11 -13.87 10.27 3.15
C ALA A 11 -12.77 9.47 3.89
N ASN A 12 -11.65 9.15 3.21
CA ASN A 12 -10.53 8.41 3.79
C ASN A 12 -9.45 9.30 4.40
N TYR A 13 -9.41 10.58 4.02
CA TYR A 13 -8.36 11.50 4.43
C TYR A 13 -8.18 11.59 5.96
N PRO A 14 -9.22 11.84 6.78
CA PRO A 14 -9.06 11.95 8.23
C PRO A 14 -8.58 10.65 8.87
N ARG A 15 -9.05 9.51 8.35
CA ARG A 15 -8.65 8.18 8.84
C ARG A 15 -7.16 7.94 8.62
N ILE A 16 -6.65 8.24 7.43
CA ILE A 16 -5.24 7.99 7.05
C ILE A 16 -4.31 8.95 7.78
N VAL A 17 -4.65 10.23 7.81
CA VAL A 17 -3.89 11.26 8.55
C VAL A 17 -3.83 10.91 10.05
N GLY A 18 -4.96 10.50 10.63
CA GLY A 18 -5.02 10.08 12.03
C GLY A 18 -4.23 8.79 12.32
N LEU A 19 -4.32 7.79 11.44
CA LEU A 19 -3.60 6.52 11.57
C LEU A 19 -2.09 6.74 11.66
N PHE A 20 -1.56 7.58 10.77
CA PHE A 20 -0.12 7.82 10.66
C PHE A 20 0.39 9.00 11.51
N LYS A 21 -0.50 9.65 12.28
CA LYS A 21 -0.20 10.88 13.02
C LYS A 21 0.50 11.92 12.13
N TYR A 22 0.07 11.96 10.86
CA TYR A 22 0.70 12.76 9.82
C TYR A 22 0.17 14.19 9.89
N GLU A 23 1.05 15.18 9.78
CA GLU A 23 0.66 16.58 9.68
C GLU A 23 0.92 17.06 8.24
N PRO A 24 -0.13 17.29 7.43
CA PRO A 24 0.02 17.68 6.05
C PRO A 24 0.65 19.08 5.95
N SER A 25 1.74 19.21 5.19
CA SER A 25 2.40 20.50 4.93
C SER A 25 1.63 21.38 3.93
N GLY A 26 0.62 20.83 3.24
CA GLY A 26 -0.18 21.51 2.25
C GLY A 26 -1.30 20.63 1.69
N LYS A 27 -1.95 21.10 0.62
CA LYS A 27 -2.99 20.32 -0.08
C LYS A 27 -2.34 19.20 -0.90
N THR A 28 -2.88 18.00 -0.79
CA THR A 28 -2.53 16.90 -1.70
C THR A 28 -3.06 17.19 -3.10
N VAL A 29 -2.20 17.11 -4.10
CA VAL A 29 -2.58 17.29 -5.50
C VAL A 29 -2.67 15.92 -6.18
N VAL A 30 -3.83 15.65 -6.78
CA VAL A 30 -4.10 14.40 -7.52
C VAL A 30 -4.41 14.74 -8.98
N HIS A 31 -3.59 14.23 -9.90
CA HIS A 31 -3.79 14.32 -11.34
C HIS A 31 -4.40 13.02 -11.87
N VAL A 32 -5.60 13.12 -12.44
CA VAL A 32 -6.33 11.97 -12.99
C VAL A 32 -6.25 11.99 -14.51
N TYR A 33 -5.79 10.88 -15.08
CA TYR A 33 -5.64 10.66 -16.52
C TYR A 33 -6.66 9.64 -17.00
N SER A 34 -7.33 9.91 -18.13
CA SER A 34 -8.35 9.01 -18.68
C SER A 34 -7.87 8.10 -19.82
N ASN A 35 -6.61 8.25 -20.24
CA ASN A 35 -5.98 7.45 -21.28
C ASN A 35 -4.82 6.63 -20.70
N LYS A 36 -5.03 5.32 -20.52
CA LYS A 36 -4.04 4.41 -19.91
C LYS A 36 -2.71 4.42 -20.66
N ASN A 37 -2.75 4.32 -21.99
CA ASN A 37 -1.54 4.25 -22.81
C ASN A 37 -0.71 5.54 -22.73
N GLN A 38 -1.37 6.70 -22.75
CA GLN A 38 -0.68 7.99 -22.59
C GLN A 38 -0.11 8.15 -21.18
N PHE A 39 -0.87 7.75 -20.15
CA PHE A 39 -0.41 7.75 -18.77
C PHE A 39 0.84 6.87 -18.61
N GLN A 40 0.77 5.60 -18.99
CA GLN A 40 1.90 4.67 -18.87
C GLN A 40 3.11 5.09 -19.69
N LYS A 41 2.90 5.69 -20.88
CA LYS A 41 3.99 6.26 -21.68
C LYS A 41 4.67 7.44 -20.98
N MET A 42 3.91 8.28 -20.29
CA MET A 42 4.43 9.44 -19.56
C MET A 42 5.17 9.04 -18.29
N ILE A 43 4.66 8.03 -17.55
CA ILE A 43 5.31 7.51 -16.34
C ILE A 43 6.48 6.58 -16.68
N GLY A 44 6.49 5.94 -17.86
CA GLY A 44 7.54 5.02 -18.28
C GLY A 44 7.44 3.62 -17.67
N ARG A 45 6.32 3.28 -17.01
CA ARG A 45 6.09 1.96 -16.38
C ARG A 45 4.64 1.51 -16.56
N SER A 46 4.43 0.19 -16.55
CA SER A 46 3.07 -0.39 -16.56
C SER A 46 2.47 -0.32 -15.17
N THR A 47 1.74 0.76 -14.89
CA THR A 47 1.02 0.97 -13.64
C THR A 47 -0.28 1.75 -13.90
N GLU A 48 -1.12 1.84 -12.88
CA GLU A 48 -2.35 2.60 -12.80
C GLU A 48 -2.20 3.81 -11.87
N GLY A 49 -1.09 3.92 -11.13
CA GLY A 49 -0.84 5.00 -10.17
C GLY A 49 0.64 5.22 -9.87
N THR A 50 0.97 6.43 -9.42
CA THR A 50 2.25 6.73 -8.79
C THR A 50 2.13 7.98 -7.92
N TYR A 51 2.75 7.93 -6.75
CA TYR A 51 3.23 9.13 -6.07
C TYR A 51 4.56 9.58 -6.68
N VAL A 52 4.69 10.88 -6.95
CA VAL A 52 5.93 11.52 -7.42
C VAL A 52 6.48 12.40 -6.31
N ALA A 53 7.37 11.85 -5.50
CA ALA A 53 7.87 12.50 -4.28
C ALA A 53 8.50 13.88 -4.53
N GLU A 54 9.28 14.02 -5.61
CA GLU A 54 9.93 15.29 -5.99
C GLU A 54 8.93 16.42 -6.30
N GLU A 55 7.76 16.07 -6.82
CA GLU A 55 6.69 17.02 -7.15
C GLU A 55 5.65 17.14 -6.03
N ASN A 56 5.63 16.20 -5.07
CA ASN A 56 4.55 15.98 -4.12
C ASN A 56 3.17 15.84 -4.78
N ILE A 57 3.09 15.12 -5.90
CA ILE A 57 1.87 14.92 -6.70
C ILE A 57 1.57 13.43 -6.84
N ILE A 58 0.30 13.08 -6.73
CA ILE A 58 -0.23 11.76 -7.08
C ILE A 58 -0.72 11.81 -8.53
N LYS A 59 -0.27 10.88 -9.37
CA LYS A 59 -0.71 10.73 -10.77
C LYS A 59 -1.36 9.36 -10.93
N VAL A 60 -2.62 9.32 -11.37
CA VAL A 60 -3.40 8.07 -11.50
C VAL A 60 -4.12 8.00 -12.83
N TYR A 61 -4.22 6.79 -13.37
CA TYR A 61 -5.14 6.48 -14.45
C TYR A 61 -6.50 6.06 -13.89
N THR A 62 -7.58 6.58 -14.46
CA THR A 62 -8.94 6.13 -14.19
C THR A 62 -9.76 6.19 -15.48
N PRO A 63 -10.51 5.13 -15.85
CA PRO A 63 -11.36 5.15 -17.04
C PRO A 63 -12.40 6.26 -16.95
N SER A 64 -12.87 6.74 -18.10
CA SER A 64 -13.87 7.81 -18.16
C SER A 64 -15.22 7.46 -17.50
N SER A 65 -15.49 6.18 -17.29
CA SER A 65 -16.69 5.64 -16.65
C SER A 65 -16.36 4.32 -15.95
N PHE A 66 -17.06 4.05 -14.84
CA PHE A 66 -17.00 2.75 -14.17
C PHE A 66 -18.03 1.80 -14.77
N SER A 67 -17.64 0.55 -14.98
CA SER A 67 -18.52 -0.47 -15.56
C SER A 67 -19.47 -1.10 -14.52
N ASN A 68 -19.07 -1.13 -13.25
CA ASN A 68 -19.82 -1.63 -12.11
C ASN A 68 -19.17 -1.14 -10.80
N GLN A 69 -19.79 -1.48 -9.65
CA GLN A 69 -19.28 -1.08 -8.33
C GLN A 69 -17.88 -1.63 -8.04
N LYS A 70 -17.61 -2.90 -8.36
CA LYS A 70 -16.27 -3.49 -8.15
C LYS A 70 -15.19 -2.70 -8.88
N ASN A 71 -15.49 -2.26 -10.11
CA ASN A 71 -14.58 -1.45 -10.89
C ASN A 71 -14.38 -0.04 -10.30
N GLU A 72 -15.45 0.57 -9.78
CA GLU A 72 -15.36 1.82 -9.03
C GLU A 72 -14.49 1.68 -7.78
N ASP A 73 -14.67 0.60 -7.01
CA ASP A 73 -13.90 0.29 -5.81
C ASP A 73 -12.41 0.13 -6.15
N GLU A 74 -12.06 -0.65 -7.18
CA GLU A 74 -10.68 -0.83 -7.65
C GLU A 74 -9.96 0.51 -7.91
N TYR A 75 -10.58 1.44 -8.63
CA TYR A 75 -9.95 2.73 -8.92
C TYR A 75 -9.96 3.68 -7.72
N THR A 76 -10.99 3.66 -6.87
CA THR A 76 -10.98 4.48 -5.66
C THR A 76 -9.93 4.02 -4.66
N PHE A 77 -9.76 2.70 -4.50
CA PHE A 77 -8.68 2.12 -3.71
C PHE A 77 -7.31 2.48 -4.26
N GLN A 78 -7.10 2.46 -5.58
CA GLN A 78 -5.82 2.87 -6.18
C GLN A 78 -5.44 4.31 -5.80
N VAL A 79 -6.39 5.25 -5.84
CA VAL A 79 -6.09 6.65 -5.46
C VAL A 79 -5.71 6.73 -3.97
N ILE A 80 -6.37 5.95 -3.12
CA ILE A 80 -6.06 5.88 -1.69
C ILE A 80 -4.68 5.23 -1.46
N HIS A 81 -4.33 4.18 -2.21
CA HIS A 81 -3.02 3.51 -2.18
C HIS A 81 -1.89 4.51 -2.45
N GLU A 82 -1.98 5.28 -3.54
CA GLU A 82 -0.98 6.31 -3.84
C GLU A 82 -0.93 7.43 -2.80
N PHE A 83 -2.06 7.74 -2.15
CA PHE A 83 -2.07 8.69 -1.06
C PHE A 83 -1.33 8.18 0.17
N ILE A 84 -1.45 6.89 0.47
CA ILE A 84 -0.73 6.27 1.58
C ILE A 84 0.77 6.34 1.32
N HIS A 85 1.25 6.03 0.10
CA HIS A 85 2.65 6.25 -0.29
C HIS A 85 3.07 7.70 -0.07
N ALA A 86 2.24 8.66 -0.52
CA ALA A 86 2.52 10.08 -0.33
C ALA A 86 2.69 10.45 1.16
N VAL A 87 1.87 9.88 2.05
CA VAL A 87 1.96 10.12 3.49
C VAL A 87 3.21 9.49 4.08
N ILE A 88 3.42 8.18 3.89
CA ILE A 88 4.50 7.46 4.58
C ILE A 88 5.88 7.88 4.08
N GLN A 89 6.01 8.23 2.79
CA GLN A 89 7.26 8.74 2.24
C GLN A 89 7.54 10.20 2.65
N GLN A 90 6.53 11.00 3.01
CA GLN A 90 6.74 12.31 3.64
C GLN A 90 7.14 12.18 5.11
N ILE A 91 6.69 11.14 5.82
CA ILE A 91 7.17 10.82 7.17
C ILE A 91 8.62 10.35 7.14
N ASN A 92 8.95 9.45 6.21
CA ASN A 92 10.29 8.94 6.02
C ASN A 92 10.53 8.53 4.57
N PRO A 93 11.28 9.30 3.77
CA PRO A 93 11.55 8.97 2.36
C PRO A 93 12.24 7.61 2.16
N ALA A 94 12.97 7.11 3.16
CA ALA A 94 13.66 5.82 3.07
C ALA A 94 12.68 4.63 3.05
N ILE A 95 11.43 4.79 3.49
CA ILE A 95 10.43 3.72 3.50
C ILE A 95 10.19 3.15 2.11
N GLY A 96 10.25 3.99 1.06
CA GLY A 96 10.06 3.56 -0.33
C GLY A 96 11.15 2.63 -0.86
N GLN A 97 12.26 2.47 -0.12
CA GLN A 97 13.31 1.49 -0.44
C GLN A 97 13.00 0.12 0.17
N VAL A 98 12.12 0.05 1.17
CA VAL A 98 11.66 -1.18 1.82
C VAL A 98 10.32 -1.59 1.22
N LYS A 99 10.36 -2.08 -0.02
CA LYS A 99 9.18 -2.29 -0.88
C LYS A 99 8.04 -3.05 -0.20
N PHE A 100 8.32 -4.15 0.52
CA PHE A 100 7.26 -4.92 1.18
C PHE A 100 6.53 -4.12 2.27
N LEU A 101 7.21 -3.19 2.91
CA LEU A 101 6.62 -2.35 3.93
C LEU A 101 5.87 -1.18 3.27
N ASP A 102 6.47 -0.52 2.27
CA ASP A 102 5.83 0.57 1.51
C ASP A 102 4.53 0.10 0.82
N GLU A 103 4.62 -0.93 -0.03
CA GLU A 103 3.49 -1.50 -0.76
C GLU A 103 2.53 -2.23 0.17
N GLY A 104 3.03 -2.93 1.19
CA GLY A 104 2.18 -3.63 2.15
C GLY A 104 1.32 -2.68 2.98
N ILE A 105 1.88 -1.55 3.42
CA ILE A 105 1.13 -0.51 4.13
C ILE A 105 0.07 0.11 3.22
N ALA A 106 0.45 0.46 1.99
CA ALA A 106 -0.48 1.02 1.03
C ALA A 106 -1.64 0.06 0.70
N TYR A 107 -1.34 -1.22 0.44
CA TYR A 107 -2.31 -2.25 0.10
C TYR A 107 -3.27 -2.60 1.25
N TYR A 108 -2.74 -2.64 2.48
CA TYR A 108 -3.54 -2.88 3.69
C TYR A 108 -4.44 -1.68 4.01
N VAL A 109 -3.87 -0.47 4.08
CA VAL A 109 -4.59 0.72 4.56
C VAL A 109 -5.56 1.27 3.50
N SER A 110 -5.36 0.97 2.21
CA SER A 110 -6.29 1.31 1.13
C SER A 110 -7.54 0.42 1.07
N ASN A 111 -7.59 -0.64 1.90
CA ASN A 111 -8.60 -1.72 1.88
C ASN A 111 -8.54 -2.64 0.65
N GLN A 112 -7.51 -2.57 -0.20
CA GLN A 112 -7.34 -3.54 -1.29
C GLN A 112 -7.16 -4.96 -0.75
N LEU A 113 -6.38 -5.10 0.33
CA LEU A 113 -6.21 -6.40 0.98
C LEU A 113 -7.55 -6.98 1.45
N GLU A 114 -8.36 -6.17 2.13
CA GLU A 114 -9.65 -6.62 2.67
C GLU A 114 -10.60 -7.02 1.54
N ALA A 115 -10.65 -6.24 0.45
CA ALA A 115 -11.45 -6.57 -0.72
C ALA A 115 -11.00 -7.88 -1.40
N GLU A 116 -9.69 -8.12 -1.50
CA GLU A 116 -9.18 -9.38 -2.08
C GLU A 116 -9.52 -10.59 -1.22
N LEU A 117 -9.37 -10.47 0.11
CA LEU A 117 -9.65 -11.55 1.07
C LEU A 117 -11.12 -11.99 1.09
N GLN A 118 -12.06 -11.15 0.62
CA GLN A 118 -13.45 -11.58 0.43
C GLN A 118 -13.61 -12.66 -0.65
N THR A 119 -12.63 -12.79 -1.56
CA THR A 119 -12.69 -13.72 -2.69
C THR A 119 -11.57 -14.76 -2.66
N ARG A 120 -10.45 -14.46 -2.00
CA ARG A 120 -9.30 -15.34 -1.90
C ARG A 120 -9.31 -16.13 -0.59
N THR A 121 -9.49 -17.44 -0.70
CA THR A 121 -9.59 -18.36 0.45
C THR A 121 -8.44 -19.36 0.55
N ASN A 122 -7.48 -19.33 -0.39
CA ASN A 122 -6.31 -20.21 -0.38
C ASN A 122 -5.02 -19.38 -0.44
N PHE A 123 -4.11 -19.66 0.50
CA PHE A 123 -2.83 -18.99 0.68
C PHE A 123 -1.68 -19.99 0.55
N ALA A 124 -1.70 -20.79 -0.52
CA ALA A 124 -0.57 -21.61 -0.91
C ALA A 124 0.65 -20.74 -1.26
N ASP A 125 1.84 -21.32 -1.15
CA ASP A 125 3.11 -20.70 -1.58
C ASP A 125 3.46 -19.38 -0.89
N ILE A 126 3.22 -19.30 0.43
CA ILE A 126 3.64 -18.16 1.26
C ILE A 126 5.15 -17.91 1.08
N PRO A 127 5.59 -16.71 0.65
CA PRO A 127 7.00 -16.41 0.44
C PRO A 127 7.74 -16.35 1.76
N THR A 128 9.02 -16.73 1.76
CA THR A 128 9.90 -16.46 2.91
C THR A 128 10.06 -14.96 3.12
N PHE A 129 10.46 -14.54 4.32
CA PHE A 129 10.73 -13.12 4.59
C PHE A 129 11.83 -12.56 3.68
N GLU A 130 12.85 -13.37 3.36
CA GLU A 130 13.92 -13.01 2.42
C GLU A 130 13.37 -12.77 1.00
N GLN A 131 12.48 -13.64 0.52
CA GLN A 131 11.82 -13.44 -0.77
C GLN A 131 10.96 -12.18 -0.75
N LEU A 132 10.13 -12.00 0.28
CA LEU A 132 9.25 -10.84 0.39
C LEU A 132 10.02 -9.52 0.43
N SER A 133 11.19 -9.52 1.07
CA SER A 133 12.07 -8.35 1.18
C SER A 133 12.96 -8.13 -0.06
N SER A 134 12.99 -9.06 -1.01
CA SER A 134 13.80 -8.96 -2.22
C SER A 134 13.13 -8.05 -3.27
N PRO A 135 13.90 -7.15 -3.92
CA PRO A 135 13.38 -6.38 -5.05
C PRO A 135 12.89 -7.25 -6.20
N GLU A 136 13.54 -8.40 -6.47
CA GLU A 136 13.18 -9.29 -7.57
C GLU A 136 11.81 -9.97 -7.39
N TYR A 137 11.33 -10.10 -6.15
CA TYR A 137 10.02 -10.72 -5.89
C TYR A 137 8.88 -9.89 -6.46
N PHE A 138 8.94 -8.56 -6.35
CA PHE A 138 7.95 -7.67 -6.96
C PHE A 138 7.93 -7.76 -8.49
N ASP A 139 9.11 -7.93 -9.10
CA ASP A 139 9.22 -8.03 -10.57
C ASP A 139 8.69 -9.36 -11.11
N LYS A 140 8.81 -10.45 -10.33
CA LYS A 140 8.45 -11.81 -10.77
C LYS A 140 7.05 -12.25 -10.34
N SER A 141 6.62 -11.83 -9.16
CA SER A 141 5.39 -12.32 -8.52
C SER A 141 4.21 -11.37 -8.67
N GLY A 142 4.44 -10.15 -9.19
CA GLY A 142 3.39 -9.20 -9.51
C GLY A 142 2.43 -9.01 -8.34
N HIS A 143 1.14 -9.28 -8.58
CA HIS A 143 0.05 -9.15 -7.59
C HIS A 143 0.31 -9.89 -6.26
N GLU A 144 0.95 -11.06 -6.29
CA GLU A 144 1.24 -11.84 -5.08
C GLU A 144 2.16 -11.10 -4.11
N ALA A 145 3.11 -10.30 -4.65
CA ALA A 145 4.02 -9.52 -3.81
C ALA A 145 3.27 -8.48 -2.97
N TYR A 146 2.29 -7.78 -3.57
CA TYR A 146 1.44 -6.82 -2.88
C TYR A 146 0.53 -7.51 -1.86
N PHE A 147 -0.09 -8.62 -2.26
CA PHE A 147 -0.98 -9.38 -1.37
C PHE A 147 -0.25 -9.84 -0.10
N PHE A 148 0.87 -10.57 -0.22
CA PHE A 148 1.58 -11.07 0.96
C PHE A 148 2.20 -9.93 1.78
N SER A 149 2.70 -8.86 1.13
CA SER A 149 3.14 -7.64 1.82
C SER A 149 2.01 -7.02 2.67
N GLY A 150 0.80 -6.94 2.12
CA GLY A 150 -0.37 -6.48 2.85
C GLY A 150 -0.70 -7.37 4.04
N THR A 151 -0.63 -8.70 3.88
CA THR A 151 -0.96 -9.63 4.98
C THR A 151 0.03 -9.56 6.15
N ILE A 152 1.34 -9.40 5.89
CA ILE A 152 2.33 -9.27 6.97
C ILE A 152 2.18 -7.92 7.67
N VAL A 153 1.87 -6.84 6.95
CA VAL A 153 1.59 -5.54 7.55
C VAL A 153 0.31 -5.56 8.38
N ARG A 154 -0.76 -6.21 7.89
CA ARG A 154 -1.98 -6.45 8.67
C ARG A 154 -1.68 -7.22 9.95
N TYR A 155 -0.88 -8.28 9.86
CA TYR A 155 -0.46 -9.05 11.02
C TYR A 155 0.29 -8.19 12.03
N ILE A 156 1.25 -7.38 11.58
CA ILE A 156 2.01 -6.46 12.42
C ILE A 156 1.07 -5.47 13.11
N SER A 157 0.18 -4.83 12.35
CA SER A 157 -0.81 -3.86 12.85
C SER A 157 -1.73 -4.48 13.91
N ASN A 158 -2.25 -5.68 13.65
CA ASN A 158 -3.19 -6.36 14.56
C ASN A 158 -2.51 -6.85 15.84
N LYS A 159 -1.27 -7.32 15.76
CA LYS A 159 -0.56 -7.94 16.89
C LYS A 159 0.23 -6.94 17.73
N TYR A 160 0.94 -6.02 17.09
CA TYR A 160 1.83 -5.06 17.75
C TYR A 160 1.25 -3.65 17.82
N GLY A 161 0.13 -3.42 17.13
CA GLY A 161 -0.60 -2.16 17.16
C GLY A 161 -0.11 -1.14 16.13
N VAL A 162 -0.94 -0.12 15.92
CA VAL A 162 -0.70 0.98 14.98
C VAL A 162 0.53 1.81 15.40
N ASP A 163 0.83 1.92 16.69
CA ASP A 163 2.03 2.63 17.16
C ASP A 163 3.31 1.92 16.70
N ALA A 164 3.37 0.59 16.78
CA ALA A 164 4.50 -0.17 16.25
C ALA A 164 4.64 0.00 14.73
N LEU A 165 3.52 -0.02 13.99
CA LEU A 165 3.54 0.24 12.56
C LEU A 165 4.09 1.64 12.22
N ASN A 166 3.71 2.65 13.00
CA ASN A 166 4.25 4.01 12.85
C ASN A 166 5.74 4.11 13.15
N GLU A 167 6.24 3.39 14.17
CA GLU A 167 7.67 3.34 14.44
C GLU A 167 8.44 2.61 13.34
N LEU A 168 7.86 1.58 12.71
CA LEU A 168 8.44 0.91 11.54
C LEU A 168 8.53 1.85 10.33
N ILE A 169 7.53 2.70 10.09
CA ILE A 169 7.61 3.70 9.01
C ILE A 169 8.81 4.64 9.23
N LYS A 170 9.02 5.08 10.47
CA LYS A 170 10.12 5.98 10.83
C LYS A 170 11.49 5.29 10.80
N ASN A 171 11.55 4.00 11.13
CA ASN A 171 12.79 3.25 11.27
C ASN A 171 12.68 1.85 10.64
N PRO A 172 12.55 1.74 9.30
CA PRO A 172 12.17 0.49 8.64
C PRO A 172 13.25 -0.60 8.69
N GLU A 173 14.49 -0.25 9.04
CA GLU A 173 15.58 -1.22 9.24
C GLU A 173 15.57 -1.85 10.66
N GLN A 174 14.77 -1.32 11.59
CA GLN A 174 14.78 -1.72 13.01
C GLN A 174 13.63 -2.66 13.39
N ILE A 175 13.15 -3.49 12.44
CA ILE A 175 11.98 -4.34 12.62
C ILE A 175 12.08 -5.21 13.89
N GLU A 176 13.21 -5.90 14.08
CA GLU A 176 13.38 -6.80 15.22
C GLU A 176 13.39 -6.07 16.55
N GLN A 177 13.93 -4.85 16.58
CA GLN A 177 14.01 -4.02 17.79
C GLN A 177 12.64 -3.45 18.16
N ILE A 178 11.91 -2.92 17.16
CA ILE A 178 10.59 -2.31 17.36
C ILE A 178 9.55 -3.35 17.78
N LEU A 179 9.58 -4.53 17.14
CA LEU A 179 8.63 -5.61 17.42
C LEU A 179 9.09 -6.54 18.55
N ASN A 180 10.33 -6.40 19.02
CA ASN A 180 10.97 -7.24 20.04
C ASN A 180 10.83 -8.74 19.73
N ILE A 181 11.13 -9.10 18.48
CA ILE A 181 11.03 -10.45 17.92
C ILE A 181 12.02 -10.58 16.76
N SER A 182 12.59 -11.77 16.56
CA SER A 182 13.43 -12.00 15.38
C SER A 182 12.60 -12.04 14.08
N LEU A 183 13.21 -11.74 12.93
CA LEU A 183 12.55 -11.83 11.63
C LEU A 183 12.04 -13.25 11.33
N ASN A 184 12.80 -14.27 11.73
CA ASN A 184 12.39 -15.67 11.58
C ASN A 184 11.11 -15.98 12.37
N GLN A 185 11.05 -15.55 13.63
CA GLN A 185 9.86 -15.75 14.46
C GLN A 185 8.67 -14.90 13.97
N LEU A 186 8.91 -13.68 13.47
CA LEU A 186 7.88 -12.86 12.84
C LEU A 186 7.27 -13.61 11.64
N TYR A 187 8.12 -14.15 10.76
CA TYR A 187 7.71 -14.93 9.60
C TYR A 187 6.90 -16.17 9.99
N GLU A 188 7.42 -16.98 10.92
CA GLU A 188 6.74 -18.19 11.39
C GLU A 188 5.34 -17.87 11.88
N GLN A 189 5.23 -16.90 12.81
CA GLN A 189 3.96 -16.57 13.43
C GLN A 189 2.96 -15.90 12.48
N TRP A 190 3.43 -15.04 11.55
CA TRP A 190 2.59 -14.49 10.49
C TRP A 190 2.08 -15.59 9.56
N SER A 191 2.97 -16.48 9.12
CA SER A 191 2.60 -17.56 8.19
C SER A 191 1.63 -18.57 8.83
N GLU A 192 1.76 -18.82 10.14
CA GLU A 192 0.80 -19.63 10.90
C GLU A 192 -0.55 -18.93 11.02
N ASP A 193 -0.57 -17.62 11.30
CA ASP A 193 -1.80 -16.84 11.38
C ASP A 193 -2.56 -16.80 10.05
N LEU A 194 -1.84 -16.63 8.94
CA LEU A 194 -2.43 -16.60 7.60
C LEU A 194 -3.07 -17.93 7.18
N ARG A 195 -2.65 -19.06 7.77
CA ARG A 195 -3.18 -20.40 7.47
C ARG A 195 -4.39 -20.80 8.33
N LYS A 196 -4.76 -20.00 9.33
CA LYS A 196 -5.93 -20.25 10.19
C LYS A 196 -7.22 -19.82 9.51
#